data_AF-A4H4F6-F1
#
_entry.id   AF-A4H4F6-F1
#
_cell.length_a   1.000
_cell.length_b   1.000
_cell.length_c   1.000
_cell.angle_alpha   90.00
_cell.angle_beta   90.00
_cell.angle_gamma   90.00
#
_symmetry.space_group_name_H-M   'P 1'
#
loop_
_entity.id
_entity.type
_entity.pdbx_description
1 polymer ?
#
loop_
_entity_poly.entity_id
_entity_poly.type
_entity_poly.pdbx_seq_one_letter_code
_entity_poly.pdbx_strand_id
1 'polypeptide(L)'
;MRVGGETSAPRGKRNRECGWGREEGEEDRSSGVQVSESGSIVPDAGTRALSDVLQFVEQIEAYYVLANNSTPEHNLVSTAQEIAQEHNLRNLQAKVAEVYTNVLESFAKKEGLFRMHMMGKRVNQACRIVISPDYLLEPNEVLLPRPFARALTFPELVCSYSPARMLFLKRCVMNGPDMYPGATHLEITLTSGETHFEDLHVPELIRGQHAMKYFAMAHTGSPTVHRHILDGHHLIFNHQSTLLKESLTR
;
A
#
# COMPACT_ATOMS: atom_id res chain seq x y z
N MET A 1 24.69 -9.65 7.21
CA MET A 1 23.86 -9.47 8.42
C MET A 1 24.00 -10.69 9.33
N ARG A 2 24.00 -10.49 10.64
CA ARG A 2 23.93 -11.53 11.67
C ARG A 2 22.80 -11.21 12.66
N VAL A 3 22.04 -12.19 13.08
CA VAL A 3 20.91 -12.04 14.01
C VAL A 3 21.42 -12.21 15.44
N GLY A 4 21.15 -11.21 16.27
CA GLY A 4 21.56 -11.19 17.67
C GLY A 4 20.88 -12.27 18.52
N GLY A 5 21.42 -12.50 19.73
CA GLY A 5 20.76 -13.32 20.75
C GLY A 5 19.50 -12.66 21.30
N GLU A 6 18.72 -13.39 22.11
CA GLU A 6 17.65 -12.79 22.90
C GLU A 6 18.29 -11.93 23.99
N THR A 7 18.42 -10.63 23.74
CA THR A 7 18.62 -9.68 24.83
C THR A 7 17.29 -9.56 25.57
N SER A 8 17.28 -9.96 26.83
CA SER A 8 16.16 -9.70 27.74
C SER A 8 16.03 -8.20 27.93
N ALA A 9 15.28 -7.53 27.05
CA ALA A 9 14.83 -6.18 27.32
C ALA A 9 14.02 -6.22 28.64
N PRO A 10 14.21 -5.26 29.56
CA PRO A 10 13.38 -5.20 30.76
C PRO A 10 11.92 -5.17 30.33
N ARG A 11 11.04 -5.85 31.10
CA ARG A 11 9.57 -5.79 30.94
C ARG A 11 9.05 -4.38 31.25
N GLY A 12 9.54 -3.37 30.53
CA GLY A 12 8.93 -2.06 30.42
C GLY A 12 7.81 -2.17 29.41
N LYS A 13 6.66 -1.62 29.78
CA LYS A 13 5.39 -1.56 29.04
C LYS A 13 5.48 -2.08 27.60
N ARG A 14 4.76 -3.17 27.33
CA ARG A 14 4.34 -3.56 25.98
C ARG A 14 3.54 -2.41 25.37
N ASN A 15 4.21 -1.35 24.91
CA ASN A 15 3.68 -0.54 23.84
C ASN A 15 3.72 -1.45 22.63
N ARG A 16 2.61 -2.14 22.40
CA ARG A 16 2.22 -2.57 21.06
C ARG A 16 1.97 -1.31 20.23
N GLU A 17 3.03 -0.57 19.98
CA GLU A 17 3.10 0.50 18.99
C GLU A 17 4.21 0.15 17.98
N CYS A 18 4.38 -1.15 17.71
CA CYS A 18 4.38 -1.54 16.31
C CYS A 18 2.92 -1.62 15.90
N GLY A 19 2.24 -0.46 15.92
CA GLY A 19 1.14 -0.26 15.03
C GLY A 19 1.77 -0.49 13.66
N TRP A 20 1.44 -1.64 13.06
CA TRP A 20 0.98 -1.55 11.69
C TRP A 20 0.04 -0.36 11.74
N GLY A 21 0.48 0.79 11.22
CA GLY A 21 -0.46 1.79 10.81
C GLY A 21 -1.35 1.03 9.85
N ARG A 22 -2.45 0.49 10.37
CA ARG A 22 -3.71 0.50 9.67
C ARG A 22 -3.71 1.88 9.07
N GLU A 23 -3.74 1.96 7.75
CA GLU A 23 -3.70 3.23 7.04
C GLU A 23 -4.96 4.02 7.43
N GLU A 24 -4.96 4.58 8.63
CA GLU A 24 -5.77 5.71 9.06
C GLU A 24 -5.16 6.88 8.31
N GLY A 25 -5.53 6.98 7.04
CA GLY A 25 -4.93 7.88 6.06
C GLY A 25 -4.80 7.30 4.64
N GLU A 26 -5.28 6.09 4.36
CA GLU A 26 -5.57 5.68 2.97
C GLU A 26 -6.94 6.22 2.53
N GLU A 27 -7.19 7.51 2.75
CA GLU A 27 -8.41 8.21 2.32
C GLU A 27 -8.29 8.86 0.94
N ASP A 28 -7.09 8.89 0.34
CA ASP A 28 -6.83 9.62 -0.91
C ASP A 28 -6.58 8.70 -2.12
N ARG A 29 -7.13 7.49 -2.12
CA ARG A 29 -7.40 6.79 -3.38
C ARG A 29 -8.82 7.15 -3.79
N SER A 30 -8.97 8.10 -4.72
CA SER A 30 -10.28 8.43 -5.30
C SER A 30 -10.87 7.16 -5.91
N SER A 31 -11.80 6.55 -5.17
CA SER A 31 -12.66 5.47 -5.65
C SER A 31 -13.96 6.03 -6.25
N GLY A 32 -14.06 7.36 -6.38
CA GLY A 32 -15.27 8.12 -6.69
C GLY A 32 -16.23 8.29 -5.51
N VAL A 33 -15.98 7.62 -4.39
CA VAL A 33 -16.89 7.50 -3.25
C VAL A 33 -16.11 7.53 -1.93
N GLN A 34 -16.71 8.13 -0.91
CA GLN A 34 -16.29 8.10 0.49
C GLN A 34 -17.39 7.42 1.33
N VAL A 35 -16.99 6.51 2.22
CA VAL A 35 -17.90 5.87 3.17
C VAL A 35 -17.83 6.63 4.48
N SER A 36 -18.93 7.27 4.88
CA SER A 36 -19.00 7.99 6.17
C SER A 36 -19.00 7.00 7.34
N GLU A 37 -18.64 7.46 8.55
CA GLU A 37 -18.64 6.65 9.77
C GLU A 37 -20.01 6.01 10.10
N SER A 38 -21.10 6.59 9.59
CA SER A 38 -22.47 6.07 9.67
C SER A 38 -22.79 4.96 8.65
N GLY A 39 -21.84 4.57 7.81
CA GLY A 39 -22.01 3.58 6.73
C GLY A 39 -22.67 4.13 5.46
N SER A 40 -22.88 5.44 5.35
CA SER A 40 -23.43 6.07 4.15
C SER A 40 -22.36 6.27 3.07
N ILE A 41 -22.73 5.97 1.83
CA ILE A 41 -21.91 6.12 0.63
C ILE A 41 -22.15 7.54 0.08
N VAL A 42 -21.13 8.39 0.12
CA VAL A 42 -21.18 9.80 -0.33
C VAL A 42 -20.14 10.02 -1.43
N PRO A 43 -20.42 10.78 -2.50
CA PRO A 43 -19.41 11.08 -3.52
C PRO A 43 -18.21 11.85 -2.94
N ASP A 44 -17.01 11.49 -3.41
CA ASP A 44 -15.79 12.19 -3.01
C ASP A 44 -15.79 13.65 -3.49
N ALA A 45 -14.86 14.46 -2.97
CA ALA A 45 -14.82 15.88 -3.28
C ALA A 45 -14.59 16.15 -4.79
N GLY A 46 -13.78 15.31 -5.45
CA GLY A 46 -13.53 15.40 -6.89
C GLY A 46 -14.77 15.07 -7.72
N THR A 47 -15.48 13.99 -7.40
CA THR A 47 -16.73 13.58 -8.07
C THR A 47 -17.83 14.61 -7.84
N ARG A 48 -17.93 15.20 -6.64
CA ARG A 48 -18.85 16.33 -6.41
C ARG A 48 -18.55 17.53 -7.29
N ALA A 49 -17.28 17.94 -7.36
CA ALA A 49 -16.89 19.07 -8.20
C ALA A 49 -17.17 18.82 -9.71
N LEU A 50 -16.99 17.58 -10.18
CA LEU A 50 -17.36 17.20 -11.55
C LEU A 50 -18.88 17.14 -11.76
N SER A 51 -19.64 16.69 -10.77
CA SER A 51 -21.10 16.72 -10.79
C SER A 51 -21.64 18.14 -10.92
N ASP A 52 -21.05 19.11 -10.23
CA ASP A 52 -21.42 20.53 -10.34
C ASP A 52 -21.16 21.05 -11.77
N VAL A 53 -20.04 20.67 -12.38
CA VAL A 53 -19.71 21.02 -13.77
C VAL A 53 -20.72 20.42 -14.74
N LEU A 54 -21.07 19.14 -14.58
CA LEU A 54 -22.07 18.48 -15.41
C LEU A 54 -23.45 19.15 -15.29
N GLN A 55 -23.85 19.56 -14.09
CA GLN A 55 -25.11 20.28 -13.89
C GLN A 55 -25.19 21.57 -14.71
N PHE A 56 -24.09 22.34 -14.78
CA PHE A 56 -24.04 23.54 -15.63
C PHE A 56 -24.12 23.18 -17.12
N VAL A 57 -23.44 22.11 -17.55
CA VAL A 57 -23.50 21.63 -18.95
C VAL A 57 -24.93 21.24 -19.34
N GLU A 58 -25.63 20.47 -18.50
CA GLU A 58 -27.02 20.08 -18.74
C GLU A 58 -27.97 21.29 -18.85
N GLN A 59 -27.80 22.30 -17.98
CA GLN A 59 -28.60 23.52 -18.05
C GLN A 59 -28.36 24.32 -19.33
N ILE A 60 -27.11 24.38 -19.77
CA ILE A 60 -26.70 25.05 -21.01
C ILE A 60 -27.27 24.31 -22.22
N GLU A 61 -27.19 22.98 -22.24
CA GLU A 61 -27.77 22.14 -23.31
C GLU A 61 -29.29 22.31 -23.37
N ALA A 62 -29.98 22.29 -22.23
CA ALA A 62 -31.42 22.49 -22.16
C ALA A 62 -31.84 23.85 -22.75
N TYR A 63 -31.07 24.92 -22.47
CA TYR A 63 -31.28 26.22 -23.10
C TYR A 63 -31.14 26.16 -24.63
N TYR A 64 -30.08 25.55 -25.15
CA TYR A 64 -29.86 25.44 -26.59
C TYR A 64 -30.92 24.60 -27.29
N VAL A 65 -31.44 23.56 -26.64
CA VAL A 65 -32.57 22.78 -27.17
C VAL A 65 -33.82 23.66 -27.32
N LEU A 66 -34.14 24.48 -26.32
CA LEU A 66 -35.26 25.42 -26.39
C LEU A 66 -35.06 26.52 -27.43
N ALA A 67 -33.84 27.05 -27.51
CA ALA A 67 -33.47 28.08 -28.49
C ALA A 67 -33.53 27.55 -29.93
N ASN A 68 -33.04 26.34 -30.19
CA ASN A 68 -33.09 25.72 -31.52
C ASN A 68 -34.51 25.36 -31.97
N ASN A 69 -35.41 25.09 -31.02
CA ASN A 69 -36.82 24.84 -31.30
C ASN A 69 -37.66 26.13 -31.40
N SER A 70 -37.08 27.30 -31.14
CA SER A 70 -37.77 28.58 -31.26
C SER A 70 -37.86 29.01 -32.72
N THR A 71 -39.04 29.43 -33.14
CA THR A 71 -39.26 30.01 -34.47
C THR A 71 -39.39 31.54 -34.34
N PRO A 72 -39.15 32.32 -35.41
CA PRO A 72 -39.29 33.78 -35.36
C PRO A 72 -40.71 34.25 -34.97
N GLU A 73 -41.72 33.39 -35.10
CA GLU A 73 -43.11 33.67 -34.71
C GLU A 73 -43.43 33.24 -33.26
N HIS A 74 -42.68 32.28 -32.70
CA HIS A 74 -42.90 31.77 -31.36
C HIS A 74 -41.57 31.56 -30.62
N ASN A 75 -41.15 32.57 -29.87
CA ASN A 75 -39.96 32.47 -29.04
C ASN A 75 -40.26 31.64 -27.78
N LEU A 76 -39.58 30.51 -27.62
CA LEU A 76 -39.70 29.63 -26.45
C LEU A 76 -38.73 30.02 -25.33
N VAL A 77 -37.84 30.97 -25.60
CA VAL A 77 -36.83 31.45 -24.66
C VAL A 77 -37.28 32.78 -24.06
N SER A 78 -37.34 32.83 -22.74
CA SER A 78 -37.60 34.05 -21.98
C SER A 78 -36.31 34.85 -21.76
N THR A 79 -36.43 36.18 -21.62
CA THR A 79 -35.30 37.07 -21.30
C THR A 79 -34.60 36.68 -20.00
N ALA A 80 -35.34 36.11 -19.05
CA ALA A 80 -34.77 35.57 -17.81
C ALA A 80 -33.89 34.34 -18.06
N GLN A 81 -34.27 33.47 -19.01
CA GLN A 81 -33.46 32.31 -19.41
C GLN A 81 -32.20 32.73 -20.17
N GLU A 82 -32.25 33.80 -20.96
CA GLU A 82 -31.05 34.38 -21.63
C GLU A 82 -30.03 34.88 -20.59
N ILE A 83 -30.50 35.63 -19.59
CA ILE A 83 -29.64 36.14 -18.50
C ILE A 83 -29.08 34.97 -17.67
N ALA A 84 -29.91 33.97 -17.37
CA ALA A 84 -29.48 32.78 -16.65
C ALA A 84 -28.42 31.99 -17.43
N GLN A 85 -28.56 31.89 -18.75
CA GLN A 85 -27.59 31.22 -19.61
C GLN A 85 -26.24 31.94 -19.62
N GLU A 86 -26.23 33.26 -19.70
CA GLU A 86 -24.98 34.04 -19.64
C GLU A 86 -24.25 33.81 -18.31
N HIS A 87 -25.00 33.76 -17.21
CA HIS A 87 -24.46 33.45 -15.89
C HIS A 87 -23.93 32.01 -15.80
N ASN A 88 -24.66 31.04 -16.35
CA ASN A 88 -24.25 29.63 -16.37
C ASN A 88 -22.95 29.41 -17.15
N LEU A 89 -22.78 30.06 -18.30
CA LEU A 89 -21.54 29.99 -19.08
C LEU A 89 -20.33 30.54 -18.30
N ARG A 90 -20.50 31.67 -17.61
CA ARG A 90 -19.45 32.26 -16.77
C ARG A 90 -19.10 31.36 -15.60
N ASN A 91 -20.09 30.78 -14.93
CA ASN A 91 -19.87 29.87 -13.80
C ASN A 91 -19.24 28.56 -14.22
N LEU A 92 -19.63 28.00 -15.36
CA LEU A 92 -18.99 26.81 -15.93
C LEU A 92 -17.50 27.06 -16.16
N GLN A 93 -17.14 28.18 -16.79
CA GLN A 93 -15.74 28.54 -17.02
C GLN A 93 -14.97 28.68 -15.71
N ALA A 94 -15.55 29.37 -14.72
CA ALA A 94 -14.93 29.53 -13.40
C ALA A 94 -14.73 28.17 -12.69
N LYS A 95 -15.74 27.31 -12.70
CA LYS A 95 -15.70 26.01 -12.02
C LYS A 95 -14.74 25.04 -12.70
N VAL A 96 -14.69 25.02 -14.03
CA VAL A 96 -13.72 24.20 -14.78
C VAL A 96 -12.29 24.66 -14.48
N ALA A 97 -12.05 25.97 -14.43
CA ALA A 97 -10.73 26.51 -14.07
C ALA A 97 -10.34 26.16 -12.62
N GLU A 98 -11.29 26.24 -11.68
CA GLU A 98 -11.10 25.83 -10.29
C GLU A 98 -10.75 24.34 -10.18
N VAL A 99 -11.50 23.46 -10.86
CA VAL A 99 -11.22 22.01 -10.87
C VAL A 99 -9.83 21.73 -11.46
N TYR A 100 -9.49 22.36 -12.59
CA TYR A 100 -8.18 22.17 -13.23
C TYR A 100 -7.02 22.63 -12.35
N THR A 101 -7.15 23.78 -11.69
CA THR A 101 -6.14 24.29 -10.76
C THR A 101 -5.99 23.38 -9.54
N ASN A 102 -7.09 22.90 -8.95
CA ASN A 102 -7.08 21.94 -7.85
C ASN A 102 -6.37 20.63 -8.23
N VAL A 103 -6.62 20.11 -9.44
CA VAL A 103 -5.95 18.91 -9.96
C VAL A 103 -4.45 19.15 -10.13
N LEU A 104 -4.04 20.25 -10.76
CA LEU A 104 -2.62 20.59 -10.92
C LEU A 104 -1.91 20.72 -9.57
N GLU A 105 -2.56 21.38 -8.61
CA GLU A 105 -2.03 21.54 -7.27
C GLU A 105 -1.87 20.21 -6.53
N SER A 106 -2.80 19.28 -6.70
CA SER A 106 -2.71 17.93 -6.14
C SER A 106 -1.45 17.18 -6.62
N PHE A 107 -0.98 17.45 -7.84
CA PHE A 107 0.27 16.88 -8.33
C PHE A 107 1.51 17.59 -7.79
N ALA A 108 1.51 18.92 -7.81
CA ALA A 108 2.73 19.73 -7.62
C ALA A 108 3.04 20.11 -6.16
N LYS A 109 2.06 20.02 -5.25
CA LYS A 109 2.25 20.36 -3.84
C LYS A 109 3.32 19.50 -3.18
N LYS A 110 3.87 19.99 -2.05
CA LYS A 110 4.85 19.24 -1.24
C LYS A 110 4.27 17.90 -0.73
N GLU A 111 2.97 17.89 -0.43
CA GLU A 111 2.21 16.69 -0.07
C GLU A 111 1.49 16.06 -1.27
N GLY A 112 1.78 16.56 -2.49
CA GLY A 112 1.17 16.10 -3.72
C GLY A 112 1.70 14.75 -4.21
N LEU A 113 1.03 14.21 -5.23
CA LEU A 113 1.29 12.87 -5.75
C LEU A 113 2.75 12.64 -6.12
N PHE A 114 3.39 13.60 -6.80
CA PHE A 114 4.75 13.42 -7.29
C PHE A 114 5.75 13.25 -6.16
N ARG A 115 5.66 14.08 -5.11
CA ARG A 115 6.63 14.05 -4.02
C ARG A 115 6.36 12.92 -3.02
N MET A 116 5.09 12.70 -2.67
CA MET A 116 4.72 11.71 -1.65
C MET A 116 4.68 10.28 -2.18
N HIS A 117 4.18 10.08 -3.40
CA HIS A 117 3.91 8.74 -3.93
C HIS A 117 4.91 8.27 -4.99
N MET A 118 5.47 9.17 -5.79
CA MET A 118 6.43 8.78 -6.84
C MET A 118 7.89 8.97 -6.43
N MET A 119 8.26 10.07 -5.77
CA MET A 119 9.64 10.36 -5.38
C MET A 119 10.05 9.77 -4.02
N GLY A 120 9.09 9.56 -3.11
CA GLY A 120 9.38 9.22 -1.71
C GLY A 120 8.32 8.32 -1.05
N LYS A 121 7.99 7.19 -1.69
CA LYS A 121 7.01 6.25 -1.15
C LYS A 121 7.54 5.53 0.09
N ARG A 122 6.69 5.37 1.11
CA ARG A 122 6.97 4.45 2.23
C ARG A 122 7.07 3.03 1.70
N VAL A 123 8.18 2.37 2.00
CA VAL A 123 8.47 1.00 1.57
C VAL A 123 8.13 0.01 2.67
N ASN A 124 7.51 -1.10 2.28
CA ASN A 124 7.34 -2.27 3.13
C ASN A 124 8.69 -3.01 3.27
N GLN A 125 8.83 -3.85 4.30
CA GLN A 125 10.06 -4.62 4.57
C GLN A 125 11.30 -3.75 4.89
N ALA A 126 11.11 -2.67 5.62
CA ALA A 126 12.18 -1.82 6.15
C ALA A 126 12.09 -1.72 7.68
N CYS A 127 13.23 -1.53 8.34
CA CYS A 127 13.29 -1.22 9.77
C CYS A 127 14.28 -0.09 10.03
N ARG A 128 14.07 0.65 11.13
CA ARG A 128 14.97 1.69 11.61
C ARG A 128 15.35 1.39 13.04
N ILE A 129 16.65 1.34 13.32
CA ILE A 129 17.19 1.01 14.63
C ILE A 129 18.27 2.01 15.05
N VAL A 130 18.52 2.10 16.36
CA VAL A 130 19.66 2.85 16.91
C VAL A 130 20.92 2.01 16.71
N ILE A 131 21.98 2.63 16.22
CA ILE A 131 23.25 1.97 15.94
C ILE A 131 24.12 2.06 17.20
N SER A 132 24.79 0.96 17.54
CA SER A 132 25.80 0.92 18.60
C SER A 132 27.06 0.26 18.06
N PRO A 133 28.27 0.73 18.45
CA PRO A 133 29.51 0.12 18.00
C PRO A 133 29.68 -1.27 18.61
N ASP A 134 30.05 -2.25 17.79
CA ASP A 134 30.42 -3.60 18.23
C ASP A 134 31.73 -4.01 17.52
N TYR A 135 32.70 -4.47 18.30
CA TYR A 135 34.04 -4.84 17.84
C TYR A 135 34.13 -6.31 17.37
N LEU A 136 33.11 -7.13 17.62
CA LEU A 136 33.08 -8.55 17.24
C LEU A 136 32.52 -8.79 15.83
N LEU A 137 32.03 -7.74 15.16
CA LEU A 137 31.45 -7.82 13.82
C LEU A 137 32.49 -7.57 12.75
N GLU A 138 32.32 -8.27 11.63
CA GLU A 138 33.05 -7.92 10.42
C GLU A 138 32.54 -6.59 9.83
N PRO A 139 33.38 -5.83 9.11
CA PRO A 139 32.98 -4.53 8.54
C PRO A 139 31.76 -4.58 7.61
N ASN A 140 31.50 -5.74 7.00
CA ASN A 140 30.37 -5.97 6.09
C ASN A 140 29.18 -6.65 6.79
N GLU A 141 29.24 -6.82 8.11
CA GLU A 141 28.17 -7.40 8.92
C GLU A 141 27.47 -6.33 9.75
N VAL A 142 26.16 -6.52 9.92
CA VAL A 142 25.33 -5.71 10.81
C VAL A 142 24.56 -6.68 11.71
N LEU A 143 24.50 -6.37 13.00
CA LEU A 143 23.66 -7.08 13.95
C LEU A 143 22.22 -6.60 13.87
N LEU A 144 21.30 -7.55 13.70
CA LEU A 144 19.88 -7.29 13.76
C LEU A 144 19.27 -8.00 14.97
N PRO A 145 18.56 -7.30 15.87
CA PRO A 145 17.90 -7.95 17.00
C PRO A 145 16.78 -8.90 16.54
N ARG A 146 16.57 -9.99 17.27
CA ARG A 146 15.55 -11.02 16.94
C ARG A 146 14.13 -10.48 16.70
N PRO A 147 13.60 -9.50 17.45
CA PRO A 147 12.28 -8.96 17.18
C PRO A 147 12.14 -8.39 15.76
N PHE A 148 13.17 -7.69 15.28
CA PHE A 148 13.19 -7.14 13.92
C PHE A 148 13.41 -8.24 12.88
N ALA A 149 14.24 -9.25 13.18
CA ALA A 149 14.48 -10.36 12.26
C ALA A 149 13.23 -11.23 12.03
N ARG A 150 12.34 -11.31 13.03
CA ARG A 150 11.01 -11.94 12.90
C ARG A 150 10.02 -11.07 12.12
N ALA A 151 10.07 -9.75 12.31
CA ALA A 151 9.15 -8.84 11.64
C ALA A 151 9.45 -8.69 10.14
N LEU A 152 10.72 -8.78 9.74
CA LEU A 152 11.13 -8.73 8.35
C LEU A 152 11.04 -10.12 7.72
N THR A 153 10.56 -10.16 6.48
CA THR A 153 10.30 -11.40 5.75
C THR A 153 11.08 -11.45 4.46
N PHE A 154 11.53 -12.65 4.10
CA PHE A 154 12.19 -12.94 2.84
C PHE A 154 11.37 -13.99 2.08
N PRO A 155 10.86 -13.68 0.88
CA PRO A 155 10.14 -14.63 0.07
C PRO A 155 11.11 -15.69 -0.46
N GLU A 156 10.84 -16.96 -0.13
CA GLU A 156 11.63 -18.07 -0.64
C GLU A 156 10.73 -19.11 -1.30
N LEU A 157 11.01 -19.38 -2.58
CA LEU A 157 10.31 -20.41 -3.36
C LEU A 157 10.64 -21.79 -2.80
N VAL A 158 9.60 -22.57 -2.53
CA VAL A 158 9.78 -23.98 -2.17
C VAL A 158 10.16 -24.73 -3.43
N CYS A 159 11.33 -25.36 -3.39
CA CYS A 159 11.79 -26.13 -4.52
C CYS A 159 12.03 -27.60 -4.18
N SER A 160 11.49 -28.48 -5.03
CA SER A 160 11.56 -29.94 -4.89
C SER A 160 12.97 -30.50 -5.11
N TYR A 161 13.83 -29.82 -5.87
CA TYR A 161 15.20 -30.29 -6.13
C TYR A 161 16.13 -30.20 -4.90
N SER A 162 15.78 -29.40 -3.89
CA SER A 162 16.61 -29.20 -2.68
C SER A 162 15.88 -29.70 -1.44
N PRO A 163 15.90 -31.02 -1.16
CA PRO A 163 15.12 -31.61 -0.07
C PRO A 163 15.54 -31.07 1.30
N ALA A 164 16.83 -30.80 1.51
CA ALA A 164 17.33 -30.21 2.74
C ALA A 164 16.74 -28.81 2.99
N ARG A 165 16.69 -27.98 1.94
CA ARG A 165 16.13 -26.62 2.05
C ARG A 165 14.62 -26.65 2.22
N MET A 166 13.94 -27.55 1.51
CA MET A 166 12.50 -27.76 1.67
C MET A 166 12.13 -28.18 3.09
N LEU A 167 12.88 -29.11 3.71
CA LEU A 167 12.66 -29.52 5.10
C LEU A 167 12.85 -28.35 6.08
N PHE A 168 13.86 -27.51 5.84
CA PHE A 168 14.07 -26.30 6.62
C PHE A 168 12.89 -25.33 6.51
N LEU A 169 12.42 -25.04 5.30
CA LEU A 169 11.25 -24.18 5.07
C LEU A 169 9.99 -24.76 5.73
N LYS A 170 9.79 -26.08 5.65
CA LYS A 170 8.69 -26.78 6.31
C LYS A 170 8.74 -26.56 7.83
N ARG A 171 9.93 -26.64 8.43
CA ARG A 171 10.12 -26.36 9.85
C ARG A 171 9.81 -24.91 10.20
N CYS A 172 10.22 -23.95 9.38
CA CYS A 172 9.90 -22.53 9.57
C CYS A 172 8.38 -22.29 9.60
N VAL A 173 7.63 -22.95 8.71
CA VAL A 173 6.16 -22.88 8.67
C VAL A 173 5.54 -23.49 9.93
N MET A 174 6.03 -24.64 10.40
CA MET A 174 5.57 -25.25 11.65
C MET A 174 5.85 -24.38 12.88
N ASN A 175 7.02 -23.73 12.92
CA ASN A 175 7.41 -22.80 13.99
C ASN A 175 6.50 -21.56 14.03
N GLY A 176 6.01 -21.11 12.87
CA GLY A 176 5.13 -19.95 12.74
C GLY A 176 5.85 -18.59 12.96
N PRO A 177 5.09 -17.50 13.13
CA PRO A 177 5.64 -16.15 13.22
C PRO A 177 6.32 -15.84 14.57
N ASP A 178 5.89 -16.52 15.64
CA ASP A 178 6.35 -16.19 17.00
C ASP A 178 7.74 -16.77 17.31
N MET A 179 8.13 -17.88 16.68
CA MET A 179 9.42 -18.53 16.93
C MET A 179 10.44 -18.23 15.84
N TYR A 180 11.68 -17.93 16.23
CA TYR A 180 12.80 -17.70 15.31
C TYR A 180 13.74 -18.92 15.28
N PRO A 181 14.12 -19.46 14.10
CA PRO A 181 13.66 -19.10 12.76
C PRO A 181 12.25 -19.64 12.45
N GLY A 182 11.46 -18.87 11.71
CA GLY A 182 10.03 -19.12 11.49
C GLY A 182 9.53 -18.47 10.20
N ALA A 183 8.21 -18.45 10.01
CA ALA A 183 7.56 -17.85 8.85
C ALA A 183 6.22 -17.21 9.21
N THR A 184 5.88 -16.15 8.50
CA THR A 184 4.71 -15.30 8.75
C THR A 184 3.51 -15.72 7.93
N HIS A 185 3.70 -15.93 6.64
CA HIS A 185 2.63 -16.32 5.73
C HIS A 185 3.17 -17.13 4.55
N LEU A 186 2.26 -17.83 3.89
CA LEU A 186 2.51 -18.54 2.64
C LEU A 186 1.84 -17.81 1.51
N GLU A 187 2.51 -17.77 0.37
CA GLU A 187 1.97 -17.26 -0.87
C GLU A 187 1.84 -18.44 -1.84
N ILE A 188 0.62 -18.72 -2.27
CA ILE A 188 0.29 -19.86 -3.10
C ILE A 188 -0.23 -19.35 -4.43
N THR A 189 0.56 -19.56 -5.48
CA THR A 189 0.13 -19.27 -6.85
C THR A 189 -0.66 -20.47 -7.38
N LEU A 190 -1.96 -20.28 -7.61
CA LEU A 190 -2.86 -21.29 -8.17
C LEU A 190 -2.64 -21.42 -9.68
N THR A 191 -3.06 -22.55 -10.25
CA THR A 191 -3.01 -22.78 -11.72
C THR A 191 -3.88 -21.77 -12.50
N SER A 192 -4.88 -21.15 -11.85
CA SER A 192 -5.70 -20.07 -12.41
C SER A 192 -4.97 -18.73 -12.54
N GLY A 193 -3.76 -18.59 -11.99
CA GLY A 193 -3.00 -17.33 -11.92
C GLY A 193 -3.37 -16.45 -10.72
N GLU A 194 -4.31 -16.87 -9.88
CA GLU A 194 -4.65 -16.19 -8.63
C GLU A 194 -3.60 -16.50 -7.55
N THR A 195 -3.22 -15.48 -6.78
CA THR A 195 -2.29 -15.61 -5.66
C THR A 195 -3.06 -15.55 -4.34
N HIS A 196 -3.03 -16.66 -3.59
CA HIS A 196 -3.63 -16.74 -2.27
C HIS A 196 -2.59 -16.59 -1.16
N PHE A 197 -2.86 -15.75 -0.17
CA PHE A 197 -2.01 -15.57 1.00
C PHE A 197 -2.60 -16.30 2.20
N GLU A 198 -1.86 -17.25 2.77
CA GLU A 198 -2.25 -17.98 3.97
C GLU A 198 -1.47 -17.47 5.17
N ASP A 199 -2.15 -16.91 6.17
CA ASP A 199 -1.52 -16.43 7.40
C ASP A 199 -1.13 -17.61 8.31
N LEU A 200 0.09 -17.58 8.86
CA LEU A 200 0.60 -18.58 9.79
C LEU A 200 0.41 -18.18 11.26
N HIS A 201 -0.29 -17.07 11.55
CA HIS A 201 -0.75 -16.72 12.90
C HIS A 201 -1.93 -17.61 13.36
N VAL A 202 -1.76 -18.92 13.23
CA VAL A 202 -2.73 -19.96 13.57
C VAL A 202 -2.08 -21.00 14.49
N PRO A 203 -2.85 -21.80 15.24
CA PRO A 203 -2.31 -22.86 16.10
C PRO A 203 -1.39 -23.84 15.35
N GLU A 204 -0.42 -24.43 16.06
CA GLU A 204 0.61 -25.32 15.48
C GLU A 204 0.04 -26.49 14.67
N LEU A 205 -1.07 -27.07 15.13
CA LEU A 205 -1.77 -28.14 14.42
C LEU A 205 -2.17 -27.73 13.00
N ILE A 206 -2.73 -26.52 12.87
CA ILE A 206 -3.17 -25.96 11.59
C ILE A 206 -1.96 -25.63 10.71
N ARG A 207 -0.89 -25.05 11.29
CA ARG A 207 0.38 -24.82 10.57
C ARG A 207 0.98 -26.12 10.03
N GLY A 208 0.91 -27.21 10.80
CA GLY A 208 1.34 -28.54 10.36
C GLY A 208 0.53 -29.05 9.16
N GLN A 209 -0.79 -28.84 9.15
CA GLN A 209 -1.66 -29.18 8.03
C GLN A 209 -1.32 -28.36 6.78
N HIS A 210 -1.13 -27.04 6.90
CA HIS A 210 -0.69 -26.18 5.81
C HIS A 210 0.66 -26.62 5.25
N ALA A 211 1.62 -26.92 6.13
CA ALA A 211 2.94 -27.40 5.76
C ALA A 211 2.89 -28.76 5.02
N MET A 212 1.93 -29.64 5.33
CA MET A 212 1.74 -30.89 4.58
C MET A 212 1.07 -30.63 3.22
N LYS A 213 -0.02 -29.86 3.21
CA LYS A 213 -0.83 -29.56 2.02
C LYS A 213 0.01 -28.83 0.96
N TYR A 214 0.60 -27.69 1.30
CA TYR A 214 1.25 -26.82 0.33
C TYR A 214 2.61 -27.34 -0.12
N PHE A 215 3.37 -28.03 0.74
CA PHE A 215 4.63 -28.62 0.31
C PHE A 215 4.43 -29.85 -0.57
N ALA A 216 3.32 -30.59 -0.43
CA ALA A 216 2.96 -31.65 -1.38
C ALA A 216 2.68 -31.07 -2.78
N MET A 217 2.06 -29.87 -2.83
CA MET A 217 1.80 -29.13 -4.06
C MET A 217 3.05 -28.55 -4.72
N ALA A 218 4.24 -28.60 -4.08
CA ALA A 218 5.49 -28.08 -4.64
C ALA A 218 5.93 -28.75 -5.97
N HIS A 219 5.34 -29.90 -6.32
CA HIS A 219 5.60 -30.59 -7.60
C HIS A 219 4.74 -30.04 -8.74
N THR A 220 3.58 -29.46 -8.43
CA THR A 220 2.58 -28.99 -9.41
C THR A 220 2.48 -27.46 -9.46
N GLY A 221 2.77 -26.78 -8.36
CA GLY A 221 2.86 -25.33 -8.24
C GLY A 221 4.06 -24.95 -7.37
N SER A 222 4.46 -23.68 -7.41
CA SER A 222 5.60 -23.19 -6.63
C SER A 222 5.11 -22.32 -5.46
N PRO A 223 4.81 -22.90 -4.28
CA PRO A 223 4.47 -22.08 -3.12
C PRO A 223 5.70 -21.30 -2.67
N THR A 224 5.48 -20.06 -2.25
CA THR A 224 6.50 -19.18 -1.70
C THR A 224 6.28 -19.04 -0.20
N VAL A 225 7.34 -19.28 0.58
CA VAL A 225 7.32 -19.12 2.03
C VAL A 225 7.92 -17.77 2.38
N HIS A 226 7.14 -16.90 3.03
CA HIS A 226 7.64 -15.63 3.57
C HIS A 226 8.22 -15.89 4.96
N ARG A 227 9.47 -16.36 4.98
CA ARG A 227 10.19 -16.70 6.22
C ARG A 227 10.89 -15.50 6.84
N HIS A 228 11.24 -15.61 8.11
CA HIS A 228 12.08 -14.63 8.80
C HIS A 228 13.45 -14.47 8.13
N ILE A 229 14.07 -13.31 8.31
CA ILE A 229 15.44 -13.06 7.82
C ILE A 229 16.44 -13.89 8.61
N LEU A 230 17.38 -14.53 7.92
CA LEU A 230 18.40 -15.39 8.50
C LEU A 230 19.77 -14.71 8.50
N ASP A 231 20.74 -15.35 9.15
CA ASP A 231 22.14 -14.97 9.02
C ASP A 231 22.61 -15.09 7.57
N GLY A 232 23.49 -14.19 7.15
CA GLY A 232 24.05 -14.15 5.81
C GLY A 232 23.16 -13.51 4.73
N HIS A 233 21.94 -13.07 5.06
CA HIS A 233 21.14 -12.28 4.14
C HIS A 233 21.76 -10.90 3.88
N HIS A 234 21.60 -10.44 2.63
CA HIS A 234 21.99 -9.10 2.22
C HIS A 234 20.87 -8.12 2.54
N LEU A 235 21.24 -6.99 3.12
CA LEU A 235 20.34 -5.89 3.40
C LEU A 235 20.91 -4.62 2.80
N ILE A 236 20.05 -3.68 2.46
CA ILE A 236 20.49 -2.34 2.11
C ILE A 236 20.45 -1.49 3.37
N PHE A 237 21.61 -0.99 3.78
CA PHE A 237 21.74 -0.08 4.90
C PHE A 237 21.73 1.36 4.40
N ASN A 238 21.06 2.24 5.15
CA ASN A 238 20.98 3.65 4.84
C ASN A 238 21.16 4.50 6.11
N HIS A 239 22.14 5.41 6.11
CA HIS A 239 22.26 6.45 7.13
C HIS A 239 21.74 7.79 6.59
N GLN A 240 20.55 8.22 7.05
CA GLN A 240 20.00 9.54 6.68
C GLN A 240 20.85 10.68 7.28
N SER A 241 21.18 11.75 6.54
CA SER A 241 20.80 12.08 5.16
C SER A 241 21.68 11.43 4.08
N THR A 242 21.04 10.88 3.04
CA THR A 242 21.67 10.27 1.86
C THR A 242 22.19 11.33 0.88
N LEU A 243 23.33 11.95 1.18
CA LEU A 243 23.98 12.91 0.27
C LEU A 243 25.04 12.27 -0.63
N LEU A 244 25.66 11.18 -0.16
CA LEU A 244 26.78 10.49 -0.81
C LEU A 244 26.37 9.08 -1.19
N LYS A 245 26.89 8.53 -2.29
CA LYS A 245 26.52 7.17 -2.73
C LYS A 245 26.85 6.12 -1.67
N GLU A 246 27.91 6.37 -0.90
CA GLU A 246 28.41 5.56 0.21
C GLU A 246 27.44 5.52 1.41
N SER A 247 26.43 6.39 1.46
CA SER A 247 25.38 6.31 2.49
C SER A 247 24.38 5.18 2.25
N LEU A 248 24.37 4.58 1.05
CA LEU A 248 23.58 3.41 0.69
C LEU A 248 24.51 2.22 0.42
N THR A 249 24.71 1.35 1.40
CA THR A 249 25.60 0.18 1.30
C THR A 249 24.82 -1.14 1.33
N ARG A 250 25.42 -2.17 0.72
CA ARG A 250 24.87 -3.54 0.65
C ARG A 250 25.56 -4.44 1.68
#